data_AF-A0A0F8YU89-F1
#
_entry.id   AF-A0A0F8YU89-F1
#
_cell.length_a   1.000
_cell.length_b   1.000
_cell.length_c   1.000
_cell.angle_alpha   90.00
_cell.angle_beta   90.00
_cell.angle_gamma   90.00
#
_symmetry.space_group_name_H-M   'P 1'
#
loop_
_entity.id
_entity.type
_entity.pdbx_description
1 polymer ?
#
loop_
_entity_poly.entity_id
_entity_poly.type
_entity_poly.pdbx_seq_one_letter_code
_entity_poly.pdbx_strand_id
1 'polypeptide(L)' 'MDTEQITKQLSKLIKGDVLVDIFNRVAFSTDASIYQIVPRCVVAVRDT' A
#
# COMPACT_ATOMS: atom_id res chain seq x y z
N MET A 1 -1.96 -13.68 5.92
CA MET A 1 -0.79 -12.90 6.33
C MET A 1 -1.26 -11.64 7.01
N ASP A 2 -0.62 -11.28 8.13
CA ASP A 2 -0.94 -10.06 8.84
C ASP A 2 -0.40 -8.81 8.11
N THR A 3 -1.06 -7.65 8.24
CA THR A 3 -0.63 -6.40 7.58
C THR A 3 0.76 -5.98 8.04
N GLU A 4 1.08 -6.18 9.31
CA GLU A 4 2.40 -5.84 9.87
C GLU A 4 3.51 -6.69 9.26
N GLN A 5 3.24 -7.98 9.00
CA GLN A 5 4.21 -8.88 8.38
C GLN A 5 4.54 -8.45 6.95
N ILE A 6 3.52 -8.12 6.14
CA ILE A 6 3.70 -7.66 4.77
C ILE A 6 4.50 -6.35 4.76
N THR A 7 4.15 -5.43 5.65
CA THR A 7 4.83 -4.13 5.77
C THR A 7 6.31 -4.32 6.10
N LYS A 8 6.60 -5.10 7.14
CA LYS A 8 7.98 -5.38 7.58
C LYS A 8 8.82 -6.05 6.49
N GLN A 9 8.21 -6.89 5.65
CA GLN A 9 8.89 -7.51 4.52
C GLN A 9 9.16 -6.48 3.41
N LEU A 10 8.16 -5.71 2.98
CA LEU A 10 8.28 -4.75 1.89
C LEU A 10 9.21 -3.58 2.25
N SER A 11 9.16 -3.08 3.48
CA SER A 11 10.04 -1.98 3.94
C SER A 11 11.54 -2.33 3.88
N LYS A 12 11.90 -3.61 3.83
CA LYS A 12 13.30 -4.06 3.66
C LYS A 12 13.72 -4.17 2.20
N LEU A 13 12.76 -4.34 1.29
CA LEU A 13 13.02 -4.61 -0.12
C LEU A 13 12.90 -3.35 -0.98
N ILE A 14 12.17 -2.35 -0.51
CA ILE A 14 11.78 -1.19 -1.31
C ILE A 14 12.47 0.06 -0.80
N LYS A 15 13.05 0.81 -1.73
CA LYS A 15 13.52 2.18 -1.48
C LYS A 15 12.37 3.14 -1.73
N GLY A 16 11.68 3.50 -0.65
CA GLY A 16 10.48 4.32 -0.70
C GLY A 16 9.61 4.07 0.53
N ASP A 17 8.34 4.44 0.42
CA ASP A 17 7.40 4.39 1.53
C ASP A 17 6.43 3.20 1.37
N VAL A 18 6.14 2.51 2.47
CA VAL A 18 5.09 1.49 2.57
C VAL A 18 3.97 2.05 3.45
N LEU A 19 2.88 2.46 2.82
CA LEU A 19 1.77 3.18 3.42
C LEU A 19 0.65 2.21 3.80
N VAL A 20 0.38 2.09 5.10
CA VAL A 20 -0.58 1.12 5.68
C VAL A 20 -1.78 1.79 6.34
N ASP A 21 -1.75 3.11 6.46
CA ASP A 21 -2.83 3.88 7.05
C ASP A 21 -4.09 3.82 6.16
N ILE A 22 -5.23 4.07 6.80
CA ILE A 22 -6.52 3.97 6.13
C ILE A 22 -6.70 5.03 5.04
N PHE A 23 -6.12 6.23 5.18
CA PHE A 23 -6.29 7.30 4.21
C PHE A 23 -5.65 6.95 2.88
N ASN A 24 -4.38 6.53 2.90
CA ASN A 24 -3.68 6.08 1.70
C ASN A 24 -4.38 4.85 1.09
N ARG A 25 -4.76 3.87 1.91
CA ARG A 25 -5.43 2.66 1.39
C ARG A 25 -6.77 2.97 0.74
N VAL A 26 -7.57 3.89 1.29
CA VAL A 26 -8.83 4.31 0.68
C VAL A 26 -8.57 5.09 -0.61
N ALA A 27 -7.60 6.02 -0.61
CA ALA A 27 -7.28 6.83 -1.79
C ALA A 27 -6.92 6.01 -3.03
N PHE A 28 -6.27 4.85 -2.84
CA PHE A 28 -5.86 3.94 -3.91
C PHE A 28 -6.73 2.67 -4.01
N SER A 29 -7.96 2.71 -3.51
CA SER A 29 -8.87 1.54 -3.53
C SER A 29 -9.77 1.44 -4.76
N THR A 30 -9.76 2.45 -5.63
CA THR A 30 -10.58 2.52 -6.84
C THR A 30 -9.82 3.24 -7.96
N ASP A 31 -10.19 2.95 -9.19
CA ASP A 31 -9.75 3.59 -10.42
C ASP A 31 -10.75 4.64 -10.94
N ALA A 32 -11.57 5.19 -10.04
CA ALA A 32 -12.72 6.05 -10.34
C ALA A 32 -13.91 5.36 -11.03
N SER A 33 -13.95 4.02 -10.96
CA SER A 33 -15.14 3.23 -11.29
C SER A 33 -16.04 3.02 -10.06
N ILE A 34 -17.13 2.27 -10.25
CA ILE A 34 -18.02 1.85 -9.15
C ILE A 34 -17.41 0.72 -8.30
N TYR A 35 -16.31 0.12 -8.74
CA TYR A 35 -15.66 -0.96 -8.03
C TYR A 35 -14.61 -0.42 -7.07
N GLN A 36 -14.54 -1.05 -5.91
CA GLN A 36 -13.62 -0.69 -4.85
C GLN A 36 -13.03 -1.94 -4.20
N ILE A 37 -11.71 -2.00 -4.11
CA ILE A 37 -10.97 -3.04 -3.39
C ILE A 37 -9.95 -2.34 -2.50
N VAL A 38 -10.13 -2.42 -1.19
CA VAL A 38 -9.20 -1.79 -0.24
C VAL A 38 -7.91 -2.61 -0.19
N PRO A 39 -6.76 -2.06 -0.62
CA PRO A 39 -5.49 -2.77 -0.59
C PRO A 39 -5.04 -3.00 0.86
N ARG A 40 -4.10 -3.94 1.05
CA ARG A 40 -3.47 -4.18 2.36
C ARG A 40 -2.49 -3.06 2.73
N CYS A 41 -1.76 -2.55 1.74
CA CYS A 41 -0.84 -1.42 1.81
C CYS A 41 -0.64 -0.81 0.42
N VAL A 42 -0.14 0.41 0.35
CA VAL A 42 0.28 1.09 -0.89
C VAL A 42 1.78 1.33 -0.82
N VAL A 43 2.49 1.14 -1.92
CA VAL A 43 3.93 1.38 -1.97
C VAL A 43 4.21 2.57 -2.88
N ALA A 44 4.93 3.57 -2.37
CA ALA A 44 5.45 4.70 -3.14
C ALA A 44 6.96 4.54 -3.32
N VAL A 45 7.37 3.99 -4.46
CA VAL A 45 8.78 3.73 -4.80
C VAL A 45 9.46 5.05 -5.23
N ARG A 46 10.68 5.30 -4.74
CA ARG A 46 11.44 6.52 -5.04
C ARG A 46 12.58 6.32 -6.03
N ASP A 47 13.11 5.10 -6.15
CA ASP A 47 14.13 4.74 -7.12
C ASP A 47 13.50 3.90 -8.25
N THR A 48 13.68 4.34 -9.51
CA THR A 48 13.29 3.62 -10.74
C THR A 48 14.45 2.82 -11.31
#